data_AF-A0A225D6B7-F1
#
_entry.id   AF-A0A225D6B7-F1
#
_cell.length_a   1.000
_cell.length_b   1.000
_cell.length_c   1.000
_cell.angle_alpha   90.00
_cell.angle_beta   90.00
_cell.angle_gamma   90.00
#
_symmetry.space_group_name_H-M   'P 1'
#
loop_
_entity.id
_entity.type
_entity.pdbx_description
1 polymer ?
#
loop_
_entity_poly.entity_id
_entity_poly.type
_entity_poly.pdbx_seq_one_letter_code
_entity_poly.pdbx_strand_id
1 'polypeptide(L)'
;MAATPTTEASVWYSPEREEDRFLLEGPREVVVDGDGAVAWVNIQTAADATTGDIHVRFTDDEDDRFYLTAPARPGFMLPCARPNTVLVGLGKDLRTCDLSAGTWSDPLATIPDANPRTIINDGEIVPGGRAVVFGTKDTKFENTIAELYLYTVDDGKLTVLAGGHVCSNGKVFARDDRGLVLYDIDTPRKVVTKYRLDVDKRTLTEDGIAVDLRGRSDFPDGMCGCGDGTAIIAFYNPALAPAGRAVRYRLDTGELVEEWTTPGSPRVTCPLLVTRDGSVKLILTTATEGMPADMREQCPEAGSLFIADTTITKAPAAEIVQIV
;
A
#
# COMPACT_ATOMS: atom_id res chain seq x y z
N MET A 1 -30.75 7.64 -8.62
CA MET A 1 -29.38 7.95 -8.16
C MET A 1 -28.57 8.26 -9.40
N ALA A 2 -27.73 9.30 -9.37
CA ALA A 2 -26.79 9.54 -10.46
C ALA A 2 -25.83 8.34 -10.56
N ALA A 3 -25.40 7.99 -11.77
CA ALA A 3 -24.38 6.96 -11.93
C ALA A 3 -23.09 7.43 -11.26
N THR A 4 -22.42 6.54 -10.51
CA THR A 4 -21.08 6.80 -9.99
C THR A 4 -20.16 7.10 -11.18
N PRO A 5 -19.41 8.22 -11.18
CA PRO A 5 -18.42 8.50 -12.20
C PRO A 5 -17.42 7.35 -12.28
N THR A 6 -17.16 6.85 -13.50
CA THR A 6 -16.21 5.78 -13.77
C THR A 6 -15.21 6.25 -14.81
N THR A 7 -13.92 6.05 -14.53
CA THR A 7 -12.81 6.41 -15.42
C THR A 7 -12.00 5.17 -15.77
N GLU A 8 -11.72 4.95 -17.06
CA GLU A 8 -10.82 3.88 -17.49
C GLU A 8 -9.36 4.35 -17.35
N ALA A 9 -8.54 3.60 -16.63
CA ALA A 9 -7.13 3.89 -16.45
C ALA A 9 -6.32 3.36 -17.64
N SER A 10 -5.28 4.08 -18.04
CA SER A 10 -4.31 3.65 -19.06
C SER A 10 -3.08 3.05 -18.40
N VAL A 11 -2.42 2.10 -19.07
CA VAL A 11 -1.13 1.58 -18.64
C VAL A 11 -0.10 2.71 -18.62
N TRP A 12 0.51 2.94 -17.46
CA TRP A 12 1.57 3.92 -17.28
C TRP A 12 2.95 3.29 -17.39
N TYR A 13 3.10 2.07 -16.86
CA TYR A 13 4.33 1.29 -16.93
C TYR A 13 4.00 -0.19 -16.97
N SER A 14 4.57 -0.91 -17.93
CA SER A 14 4.56 -2.38 -17.93
C SER A 14 5.98 -2.87 -17.72
N PRO A 15 6.26 -3.63 -16.63
CA PRO A 15 7.56 -4.25 -16.45
C PRO A 15 7.90 -5.18 -17.62
N GLU A 16 9.17 -5.17 -18.04
CA GLU A 16 9.67 -6.01 -19.14
C GLU A 16 9.87 -7.46 -18.72
N ARG A 17 10.32 -7.68 -17.46
CA ARG A 17 10.52 -9.02 -16.90
C ARG A 17 9.23 -9.47 -16.24
N GLU A 18 8.83 -10.71 -16.50
CA GLU A 18 7.63 -11.31 -15.91
C GLU A 18 7.69 -11.37 -14.38
N GLU A 19 8.88 -11.55 -13.81
CA GLU A 19 9.10 -11.60 -12.35
C GLU A 19 8.81 -10.24 -11.66
N ASP A 20 9.01 -9.13 -12.38
CA ASP A 20 8.71 -7.78 -11.90
C ASP A 20 7.21 -7.50 -11.92
N ARG A 21 6.41 -8.36 -12.55
CA ARG A 21 4.93 -8.29 -12.64
C ARG A 21 4.24 -9.04 -11.50
N PHE A 22 5.00 -9.66 -10.59
CA PHE A 22 4.47 -10.62 -9.64
C PHE A 22 3.54 -10.00 -8.59
N LEU A 23 4.05 -9.13 -7.70
CA LEU A 23 3.27 -8.53 -6.62
C LEU A 23 3.74 -7.10 -6.30
N LEU A 24 3.40 -6.18 -7.21
CA LEU A 24 3.68 -4.76 -7.06
C LEU A 24 2.73 -4.14 -6.04
N GLU A 25 3.26 -3.41 -5.07
CA GLU A 25 2.53 -2.92 -3.90
C GLU A 25 3.09 -1.59 -3.40
N GLY A 26 2.31 -0.91 -2.56
CA GLY A 26 2.73 0.27 -1.79
C GLY A 26 3.46 1.36 -2.59
N PRO A 27 2.92 1.86 -3.73
CA PRO A 27 3.53 2.96 -4.46
C PRO A 27 3.62 4.24 -3.62
N ARG A 28 4.73 4.97 -3.72
CA ARG A 28 5.03 6.23 -3.02
C ARG A 28 5.76 7.22 -3.93
N GLU A 29 5.50 8.51 -3.73
CA GLU A 29 6.40 9.56 -4.22
C GLU A 29 7.67 9.59 -3.34
N VAL A 30 8.84 9.63 -3.98
CA VAL A 30 10.15 9.70 -3.33
C VAL A 30 11.03 10.71 -4.06
N VAL A 31 12.15 11.09 -3.43
CA VAL A 31 13.20 11.91 -4.04
C VAL A 31 14.51 11.15 -3.96
N VAL A 32 15.17 10.96 -5.10
CA VAL A 32 16.48 10.29 -5.21
C VAL A 32 17.45 11.23 -5.89
N ASP A 33 18.54 11.56 -5.21
CA ASP A 33 19.60 12.49 -5.65
C ASP A 33 19.09 13.88 -6.08
N GLY A 34 17.95 14.28 -5.53
CA GLY A 34 17.29 15.56 -5.80
C GLY A 34 16.17 15.50 -6.83
N ASP A 35 16.04 14.38 -7.53
CA ASP A 35 15.04 14.18 -8.58
C ASP A 35 13.81 13.43 -8.06
N GLY A 36 12.63 13.86 -8.50
CA GLY A 36 11.36 13.24 -8.14
C GLY A 36 11.19 11.88 -8.81
N ALA A 37 10.66 10.91 -8.06
CA ALA A 37 10.36 9.59 -8.58
C ALA A 37 9.10 9.00 -7.94
N VAL A 38 8.51 8.02 -8.63
CA VAL A 38 7.56 7.09 -8.02
C VAL A 38 8.31 5.79 -7.78
N ALA A 39 8.23 5.29 -6.55
CA ALA A 39 8.78 4.02 -6.18
C ALA A 39 7.66 3.09 -5.71
N TRP A 40 7.82 1.78 -5.92
CA TRP A 40 6.94 0.75 -5.34
C TRP A 40 7.77 -0.45 -4.87
N VAL A 41 7.18 -1.30 -4.04
CA VAL A 41 7.77 -2.59 -3.69
C VAL A 41 7.22 -3.67 -4.60
N ASN A 42 8.05 -4.64 -4.97
CA ASN A 42 7.59 -5.94 -5.40
C ASN A 42 7.81 -6.88 -4.20
N ILE A 43 6.74 -7.25 -3.48
CA ILE A 43 6.87 -7.97 -2.20
C ILE A 43 7.65 -9.27 -2.39
N GLN A 44 7.45 -9.94 -3.53
CA GLN A 44 8.18 -11.13 -3.95
C GLN A 44 8.08 -11.28 -5.47
N THR A 45 9.07 -11.90 -6.11
CA THR A 45 9.14 -12.02 -7.59
C THR A 45 8.64 -13.37 -8.13
N ALA A 46 8.32 -14.30 -7.23
CA ALA A 46 7.74 -15.60 -7.53
C ALA A 46 6.97 -16.13 -6.30
N ALA A 47 6.17 -17.18 -6.48
CA ALA A 47 5.34 -17.75 -5.42
C ALA A 47 6.14 -18.29 -4.21
N ASP A 48 7.35 -18.78 -4.44
CA ASP A 48 8.26 -19.32 -3.43
C ASP A 48 9.43 -18.38 -3.08
N ALA A 49 9.54 -17.22 -3.74
CA ALA A 49 10.61 -16.25 -3.49
C ALA A 49 10.51 -15.70 -2.07
N THR A 50 11.59 -15.77 -1.29
CA THR A 50 11.66 -15.23 0.08
C THR A 50 12.21 -13.80 0.14
N THR A 51 12.51 -13.22 -1.02
CA THR A 51 13.01 -11.86 -1.24
C THR A 51 12.10 -11.16 -2.26
N GLY A 52 12.24 -9.85 -2.35
CA GLY A 52 11.58 -9.03 -3.35
C GLY A 52 12.48 -7.85 -3.75
N ASP A 53 11.90 -6.84 -4.35
CA ASP A 53 12.62 -5.69 -4.90
C ASP A 53 11.95 -4.37 -4.51
N ILE A 54 12.73 -3.29 -4.49
CA ILE A 54 12.24 -1.91 -4.52
C ILE A 54 12.50 -1.38 -5.93
N HIS A 55 11.46 -0.91 -6.61
CA HIS A 55 11.57 -0.30 -7.92
C HIS A 55 11.41 1.21 -7.81
N VAL A 56 12.15 1.95 -8.65
CA VAL A 56 12.12 3.40 -8.74
C VAL A 56 12.00 3.79 -10.20
N ARG A 57 11.07 4.70 -10.52
CA ARG A 57 10.91 5.32 -11.84
C ARG A 57 10.86 6.84 -11.69
N PHE A 58 11.76 7.54 -12.36
CA PHE A 58 11.83 9.00 -12.25
C PHE A 58 10.65 9.67 -12.94
N THR A 59 10.23 10.83 -12.40
CA THR A 59 9.06 11.55 -12.91
C THR A 59 9.35 12.38 -14.15
N ASP A 60 10.59 12.84 -14.30
CA ASP A 60 11.05 13.80 -15.30
C ASP A 60 11.63 13.13 -16.54
N ASP A 61 12.25 11.95 -16.37
CA ASP A 61 12.61 11.03 -17.44
C ASP A 61 11.99 9.67 -17.14
N GLU A 62 10.89 9.38 -17.82
CA GLU A 62 10.12 8.17 -17.60
C GLU A 62 10.83 6.87 -18.05
N ASP A 63 11.90 6.99 -18.84
CA ASP A 63 12.76 5.87 -19.22
C ASP A 63 13.85 5.60 -18.17
N ASP A 64 14.18 6.58 -17.33
CA ASP A 64 15.10 6.40 -16.21
C ASP A 64 14.43 5.68 -15.04
N ARG A 65 14.98 4.51 -14.71
CA ARG A 65 14.46 3.61 -13.69
C ARG A 65 15.55 2.66 -13.21
N PHE A 66 15.42 2.21 -11.97
CA PHE A 66 16.23 1.15 -11.42
C PHE A 66 15.43 0.31 -10.43
N TYR A 67 16.00 -0.82 -10.01
CA TYR A 67 15.49 -1.59 -8.90
C TYR A 67 16.64 -2.02 -7.97
N LEU A 68 16.30 -2.27 -6.72
CA LEU A 68 17.19 -2.76 -5.68
C LEU A 68 16.62 -4.05 -5.10
N THR A 69 17.42 -5.10 -5.11
CA THR A 69 17.01 -6.35 -4.46
C THR A 69 17.05 -6.22 -2.95
N ALA A 70 15.91 -6.52 -2.34
CA ALA A 70 15.72 -6.46 -0.90
C ALA A 70 16.17 -7.78 -0.24
N PRO A 71 16.81 -7.72 0.95
CA PRO A 71 17.33 -8.93 1.60
C PRO A 71 16.25 -9.88 2.15
N ALA A 72 14.98 -9.46 2.17
CA ALA A 72 13.79 -10.29 2.38
C ALA A 72 12.61 -9.64 1.65
N ARG A 73 11.38 -10.11 1.87
CA ARG A 73 10.17 -9.53 1.25
C ARG A 73 9.87 -8.12 1.80
N PRO A 74 9.89 -7.06 0.97
CA PRO A 74 9.53 -5.71 1.41
C PRO A 74 8.01 -5.53 1.34
N GLY A 75 7.32 -5.47 2.48
CA GLY A 75 5.86 -5.31 2.55
C GLY A 75 5.40 -3.87 2.29
N PHE A 76 6.19 -2.88 2.71
CA PHE A 76 5.96 -1.46 2.43
C PHE A 76 7.29 -0.72 2.35
N MET A 77 7.27 0.49 1.78
CA MET A 77 8.31 1.49 2.00
C MET A 77 7.70 2.88 2.22
N LEU A 78 8.35 3.70 3.05
CA LEU A 78 7.89 5.03 3.44
C LEU A 78 9.06 6.03 3.34
N PRO A 79 8.91 7.18 2.66
CA PRO A 79 9.98 8.16 2.54
C PRO A 79 10.40 8.72 3.91
N CYS A 80 11.71 8.93 4.09
CA CYS A 80 12.28 9.53 5.30
C CYS A 80 12.77 10.96 5.06
N ALA A 81 12.94 11.73 6.14
CA ALA A 81 13.48 13.07 6.10
C ALA A 81 14.97 13.08 5.73
N ARG A 82 15.70 12.01 6.07
CA ARG A 82 17.05 11.78 5.57
C ARG A 82 17.04 11.60 4.04
N PRO A 83 17.91 12.31 3.29
CA PRO A 83 17.97 12.20 1.83
C PRO A 83 18.12 10.76 1.33
N ASN A 84 17.51 10.46 0.18
CA ASN A 84 17.53 9.15 -0.49
C ASN A 84 17.03 7.97 0.35
N THR A 85 16.50 8.21 1.56
CA THR A 85 16.25 7.16 2.53
C THR A 85 14.77 6.82 2.59
N VAL A 86 14.46 5.52 2.59
CA VAL A 86 13.12 5.00 2.89
C VAL A 86 13.16 4.08 4.10
N LEU A 87 12.12 4.10 4.93
CA LEU A 87 11.85 3.10 5.95
C LEU A 87 11.07 1.95 5.31
N VAL A 88 11.56 0.72 5.47
CA VAL A 88 11.03 -0.48 4.82
C VAL A 88 10.62 -1.49 5.88
N GLY A 89 9.40 -2.00 5.75
CA GLY A 89 8.96 -3.21 6.45
C GLY A 89 9.44 -4.43 5.69
N LEU A 90 10.46 -5.10 6.20
CA LEU A 90 11.22 -6.13 5.49
C LEU A 90 11.17 -7.47 6.23
N GLY A 91 10.35 -8.40 5.74
CA GLY A 91 10.14 -9.69 6.39
C GLY A 91 9.57 -9.51 7.81
N LYS A 92 10.43 -9.51 8.83
CA LYS A 92 10.07 -9.26 10.24
C LYS A 92 10.69 -7.98 10.81
N ASP A 93 11.53 -7.30 10.05
CA ASP A 93 12.33 -6.16 10.50
C ASP A 93 11.80 -4.86 9.94
N LEU A 94 11.96 -3.78 10.71
CA LEU A 94 11.99 -2.42 10.16
C LEU A 94 13.45 -2.04 9.90
N ARG A 95 13.76 -1.61 8.67
CA ARG A 95 15.09 -1.16 8.26
C ARG A 95 14.99 0.09 7.42
N THR A 96 16.06 0.87 7.33
CA THR A 96 16.17 1.91 6.30
C THR A 96 16.95 1.39 5.10
N CYS A 97 16.58 1.84 3.90
CA CYS A 97 17.32 1.65 2.66
C CYS A 97 17.68 3.02 2.06
N ASP A 98 18.94 3.21 1.69
CA ASP A 98 19.37 4.33 0.85
C ASP A 98 19.18 3.94 -0.62
N LEU A 99 18.25 4.61 -1.31
CA LEU A 99 17.86 4.32 -2.69
C LEU A 99 18.96 4.65 -3.71
N SER A 100 19.84 5.60 -3.42
CA SER A 100 20.94 5.98 -4.33
C SER A 100 22.10 5.01 -4.18
N ALA A 101 22.47 4.69 -2.94
CA ALA A 101 23.60 3.79 -2.65
C ALA A 101 23.24 2.29 -2.69
N GLY A 102 21.94 1.95 -2.63
CA GLY A 102 21.48 0.56 -2.51
C GLY A 102 21.85 -0.10 -1.18
N THR A 103 22.07 0.69 -0.13
CA THR A 103 22.57 0.19 1.17
C THR A 103 21.45 0.05 2.20
N TRP A 104 21.57 -0.93 3.09
CA TRP A 104 20.59 -1.25 4.11
C TRP A 104 21.17 -1.07 5.51
N SER A 105 20.37 -0.55 6.44
CA SER A 105 20.75 -0.51 7.85
C SER A 105 20.62 -1.87 8.53
N ASP A 106 21.21 -1.99 9.73
CA ASP A 106 20.76 -2.97 10.72
C ASP A 106 19.27 -2.76 11.07
N PRO A 107 18.56 -3.78 11.58
CA PRO A 107 17.20 -3.63 12.07
C PRO A 107 17.06 -2.50 13.10
N LEU A 108 16.15 -1.57 12.83
CA LEU A 108 15.71 -0.58 13.81
C LEU A 108 14.78 -1.20 14.85
N ALA A 109 13.97 -2.17 14.41
CA ALA A 109 13.10 -2.98 15.25
C ALA A 109 12.80 -4.31 14.53
N THR A 110 12.42 -5.32 15.29
CA THR A 110 11.96 -6.63 14.79
C THR A 110 10.65 -6.97 15.47
N ILE A 111 9.64 -7.44 14.71
CA ILE A 111 8.38 -7.86 15.30
C ILE A 111 8.62 -9.05 16.25
N PRO A 112 8.02 -9.07 17.46
CA PRO A 112 8.21 -10.12 18.45
C PRO A 112 7.44 -11.41 18.14
N ASP A 113 7.11 -11.67 16.87
CA ASP A 113 6.44 -12.91 16.45
C ASP A 113 7.42 -13.87 15.79
N ALA A 114 7.53 -15.06 16.37
CA ALA A 114 8.40 -16.14 15.89
C ALA A 114 7.75 -17.02 14.81
N ASN A 115 6.46 -16.85 14.51
CA ASN A 115 5.79 -17.67 13.50
C ASN A 115 6.43 -17.44 12.11
N PRO A 116 6.94 -18.49 11.43
CA PRO A 116 7.61 -18.34 10.15
C PRO A 116 6.68 -17.89 9.01
N ARG A 117 5.35 -17.96 9.21
CA ARG A 117 4.36 -17.51 8.23
C ARG A 117 3.94 -16.05 8.40
N THR A 118 4.42 -15.37 9.44
CA THR A 118 4.09 -13.96 9.65
C THR A 118 5.17 -13.08 9.05
N ILE A 119 4.78 -12.27 8.07
CA ILE A 119 5.63 -11.22 7.49
C ILE A 119 4.92 -9.87 7.58
N ILE A 120 5.69 -8.79 7.65
CA ILE A 120 5.22 -7.42 7.49
C ILE A 120 4.61 -7.28 6.08
N ASN A 121 3.45 -6.65 6.02
CA ASN A 121 2.72 -6.35 4.80
C ASN A 121 2.61 -4.83 4.66
N ASP A 122 1.41 -4.25 4.63
CA ASP A 122 1.23 -2.82 4.40
C ASP A 122 1.47 -1.95 5.65
N GLY A 123 1.87 -0.70 5.45
CA GLY A 123 2.19 0.26 6.50
C GLY A 123 2.01 1.71 6.09
N GLU A 124 1.68 2.56 7.05
CA GLU A 124 1.41 3.98 6.82
C GLU A 124 1.97 4.88 7.93
N ILE A 125 2.38 6.08 7.54
CA ILE A 125 2.95 7.10 8.40
C ILE A 125 1.84 7.74 9.23
N VAL A 126 2.00 7.75 10.56
CA VAL A 126 1.11 8.48 11.45
C VAL A 126 1.32 9.99 11.22
N PRO A 127 0.25 10.81 11.10
CA PRO A 127 0.37 12.22 10.80
C PRO A 127 1.38 12.97 11.68
N GLY A 128 2.34 13.65 11.06
CA GLY A 128 3.47 14.29 11.71
C GLY A 128 4.78 13.47 11.68
N GLY A 129 4.76 12.26 11.12
CA GLY A 129 5.98 11.52 10.76
C GLY A 129 6.81 10.96 11.92
N ARG A 130 6.35 11.09 13.17
CA ARG A 130 7.03 10.59 14.38
C ARG A 130 6.67 9.16 14.76
N ALA A 131 5.71 8.56 14.05
CA ALA A 131 5.32 7.17 14.24
C ALA A 131 4.81 6.54 12.94
N VAL A 132 4.79 5.22 12.89
CA VAL A 132 4.31 4.41 11.77
C VAL A 132 3.42 3.31 12.33
N VAL A 133 2.27 3.08 11.69
CA VAL A 133 1.47 1.88 11.94
C VAL A 133 1.58 0.95 10.76
N PHE A 134 1.85 -0.31 11.01
CA PHE A 134 1.92 -1.32 9.97
C PHE A 134 1.30 -2.63 10.44
N GLY A 135 0.97 -3.46 9.47
CA GLY A 135 0.35 -4.76 9.69
C GLY A 135 1.24 -5.90 9.21
N THR A 136 0.92 -7.10 9.67
CA THR A 136 1.48 -8.34 9.13
C THR A 136 0.43 -9.14 8.35
N LYS A 137 0.85 -10.24 7.72
CA LYS A 137 -0.03 -11.24 7.11
C LYS A 137 0.46 -12.67 7.35
N ASP A 138 -0.48 -13.62 7.33
CA ASP A 138 -0.17 -15.04 7.13
C ASP A 138 0.20 -15.25 5.66
N THR A 139 1.43 -15.69 5.37
CA THR A 139 1.88 -16.00 4.00
C THR A 139 1.03 -17.05 3.28
N LYS A 140 0.18 -17.81 4.00
CA LYS A 140 -0.77 -18.74 3.42
C LYS A 140 -2.21 -18.22 3.36
N PHE A 141 -2.48 -17.06 3.95
CA PHE A 141 -3.84 -16.49 4.06
C PHE A 141 -4.85 -17.44 4.73
N GLU A 142 -4.42 -18.25 5.70
CA GLU A 142 -5.24 -19.31 6.30
C GLU A 142 -5.64 -19.01 7.75
N ASN A 143 -4.80 -18.31 8.51
CA ASN A 143 -4.96 -18.18 9.97
C ASN A 143 -4.91 -16.73 10.42
N THR A 144 -5.61 -16.44 11.52
CA THR A 144 -5.63 -15.13 12.16
C THR A 144 -4.40 -14.91 13.05
N ILE A 145 -3.20 -14.99 12.45
CA ILE A 145 -1.89 -14.84 13.13
C ILE A 145 -1.25 -13.47 12.90
N ALA A 146 -1.88 -12.61 12.10
CA ALA A 146 -1.41 -11.27 11.85
C ALA A 146 -1.84 -10.28 12.93
N GLU A 147 -1.04 -9.24 13.06
CA GLU A 147 -1.14 -8.20 14.07
C GLU A 147 -0.91 -6.82 13.45
N LEU A 148 -1.39 -5.79 14.14
CA LEU A 148 -1.05 -4.39 13.91
C LEU A 148 0.02 -3.96 14.90
N TYR A 149 0.98 -3.17 14.42
CA TYR A 149 2.08 -2.65 15.21
C TYR A 149 2.19 -1.14 15.09
N LEU A 150 2.63 -0.50 16.17
CA LEU A 150 3.07 0.89 16.23
C LEU A 150 4.58 0.93 16.42
N TYR A 151 5.28 1.60 15.51
CA TYR A 151 6.68 1.99 15.70
C TYR A 151 6.76 3.51 15.94
N THR A 152 7.50 3.92 16.97
CA THR A 152 7.71 5.33 17.30
C THR A 152 9.17 5.70 17.06
N VAL A 153 9.39 6.74 16.24
CA VAL A 153 10.73 7.16 15.79
C VAL A 153 11.57 7.68 16.94
N ASP A 154 10.96 8.46 17.84
CA ASP A 154 11.69 9.19 18.90
C ASP A 154 12.38 8.26 19.92
N ASP A 155 11.82 7.07 20.17
CA ASP A 155 12.39 6.11 21.13
C ASP A 155 12.68 4.72 20.51
N GLY A 156 12.47 4.56 19.20
CA GLY A 156 12.71 3.32 18.46
C GLY A 156 11.86 2.13 18.91
N LYS A 157 10.78 2.35 19.68
CA LYS A 157 10.01 1.24 20.26
C LYS A 157 8.92 0.75 19.33
N LEU A 158 8.80 -0.58 19.30
CA LEU A 158 7.71 -1.30 18.67
C LEU A 158 6.66 -1.72 19.71
N THR A 159 5.38 -1.64 19.36
CA THR A 159 4.27 -2.05 20.23
C THR A 159 3.19 -2.76 19.42
N VAL A 160 2.74 -3.93 19.89
CA VAL A 160 1.57 -4.62 19.33
C VAL A 160 0.33 -3.82 19.70
N LEU A 161 -0.44 -3.39 18.71
CA LEU A 161 -1.67 -2.63 18.88
C LEU A 161 -2.92 -3.51 18.92
N ALA A 162 -2.99 -4.48 18.02
CA ALA A 162 -4.13 -5.40 17.89
C ALA A 162 -3.67 -6.70 17.21
N GLY A 163 -4.40 -7.78 17.42
CA GLY A 163 -4.15 -9.08 16.80
C GLY A 163 -5.43 -9.73 16.28
N GLY A 164 -5.31 -10.91 15.70
CA GLY A 164 -6.44 -11.67 15.16
C GLY A 164 -6.80 -11.31 13.72
N HIS A 165 -5.87 -10.69 12.97
CA HIS A 165 -6.01 -10.45 11.54
C HIS A 165 -5.45 -11.62 10.74
N VAL A 166 -5.88 -11.76 9.48
CA VAL A 166 -5.24 -12.69 8.53
C VAL A 166 -4.25 -11.94 7.64
N CYS A 167 -4.64 -10.77 7.13
CA CYS A 167 -3.82 -9.94 6.26
C CYS A 167 -4.20 -8.48 6.42
N SER A 168 -3.44 -7.74 7.24
CA SER A 168 -3.61 -6.30 7.35
C SER A 168 -3.01 -5.61 6.12
N ASN A 169 -3.83 -4.77 5.50
CA ASN A 169 -3.60 -4.16 4.19
C ASN A 169 -3.82 -2.65 4.28
N GLY A 170 -4.47 -2.01 3.29
CA GLY A 170 -4.61 -0.56 3.19
C GLY A 170 -4.89 0.16 4.51
N LYS A 171 -4.11 1.22 4.78
CA LYS A 171 -4.22 2.06 5.98
C LYS A 171 -4.38 3.52 5.62
N VAL A 172 -5.29 4.22 6.31
CA VAL A 172 -5.48 5.67 6.17
C VAL A 172 -5.67 6.30 7.52
N PHE A 173 -5.03 7.45 7.74
CA PHE A 173 -5.25 8.26 8.92
C PHE A 173 -6.18 9.43 8.65
N ALA A 174 -6.98 9.78 9.65
CA ALA A 174 -7.74 11.01 9.70
C ALA A 174 -7.78 11.56 11.13
N ARG A 175 -8.32 12.77 11.30
CA ARG A 175 -8.63 13.34 12.62
C ARG A 175 -10.07 13.81 12.64
N ASP A 176 -10.76 13.52 13.75
CA ASP A 176 -12.05 14.11 14.08
C ASP A 176 -11.97 14.80 15.46
N ASP A 177 -13.11 15.23 15.98
CA ASP A 177 -13.24 15.91 17.28
C ASP A 177 -12.79 15.05 18.48
N ARG A 178 -12.78 13.72 18.33
CA ARG A 178 -12.34 12.75 19.34
C ARG A 178 -10.86 12.39 19.22
N GLY A 179 -10.16 12.88 18.20
CA GLY A 179 -8.72 12.69 18.02
C GLY A 179 -8.34 11.89 16.77
N LEU A 180 -7.23 11.16 16.85
CA LEU A 180 -6.65 10.44 15.72
C LEU A 180 -7.43 9.14 15.42
N VAL A 181 -7.71 8.95 14.14
CA VAL A 181 -8.41 7.78 13.62
C VAL A 181 -7.49 7.04 12.67
N LEU A 182 -7.40 5.72 12.83
CA LEU A 182 -6.85 4.79 11.84
C LEU A 182 -8.01 4.06 11.17
N TYR A 183 -8.00 4.03 9.84
CA TYR A 183 -8.80 3.11 9.04
C TYR A 183 -7.87 2.01 8.55
N ASP A 184 -8.22 0.74 8.79
CA ASP A 184 -7.40 -0.42 8.43
C ASP A 184 -8.27 -1.51 7.79
N ILE A 185 -7.70 -2.16 6.79
CA ILE A 185 -8.31 -3.29 6.08
C ILE A 185 -7.66 -4.58 6.59
N ASP A 186 -8.47 -5.50 7.11
CA ASP A 186 -8.13 -6.93 7.16
C ASP A 186 -8.81 -7.61 5.97
N THR A 187 -8.03 -7.96 4.95
CA THR A 187 -8.54 -8.29 3.61
C THR A 187 -9.62 -9.38 3.63
N PRO A 188 -9.46 -10.53 4.33
CA PRO A 188 -10.48 -11.56 4.36
C PRO A 188 -11.75 -11.17 5.13
N ARG A 189 -11.66 -10.19 6.05
CA ARG A 189 -12.83 -9.66 6.78
C ARG A 189 -13.71 -8.78 5.90
N LYS A 190 -13.18 -8.25 4.79
CA LYS A 190 -13.86 -7.39 3.81
C LYS A 190 -14.61 -6.21 4.45
N VAL A 191 -13.96 -5.54 5.39
CA VAL A 191 -14.45 -4.28 5.97
C VAL A 191 -13.28 -3.32 6.15
N VAL A 192 -13.55 -2.03 6.04
CA VAL A 192 -12.64 -0.99 6.54
C VAL A 192 -13.02 -0.73 7.99
N THR A 193 -12.16 -1.15 8.91
CA THR A 193 -12.38 -0.97 10.34
C THR A 193 -11.88 0.40 10.77
N LYS A 194 -12.68 1.13 11.55
CA LYS A 194 -12.31 2.39 12.16
C LYS A 194 -11.74 2.12 13.55
N TYR A 195 -10.57 2.67 13.84
CA TYR A 195 -9.91 2.56 15.13
C TYR A 195 -9.56 3.94 15.69
N ARG A 196 -9.59 4.07 17.02
CA ARG A 196 -9.00 5.19 17.77
C ARG A 196 -7.58 4.86 18.14
N LEU A 197 -6.64 5.66 17.65
CA LEU A 197 -5.22 5.52 17.96
C LEU A 197 -4.82 6.60 18.96
N ASP A 198 -4.33 6.18 20.12
CA ASP A 198 -3.61 7.03 21.06
C ASP A 198 -2.13 6.65 20.99
N VAL A 199 -1.32 7.50 20.35
CA VAL A 199 0.10 7.24 20.09
C VAL A 199 0.90 7.25 21.39
N ASP A 200 0.60 8.19 22.29
CA ASP A 200 1.32 8.35 23.56
C ASP A 200 1.05 7.16 24.49
N LYS A 201 -0.21 6.71 24.57
CA LYS A 201 -0.58 5.50 25.33
C LYS A 201 -0.27 4.21 24.58
N ARG A 202 0.02 4.29 23.28
CA ARG A 202 0.27 3.15 22.37
C ARG A 202 -0.89 2.16 22.37
N THR A 203 -2.11 2.68 22.33
CA THR A 203 -3.34 1.88 22.35
C THR A 203 -4.16 2.10 21.09
N LEU A 204 -4.79 1.02 20.62
CA LEU A 204 -5.74 1.03 19.52
C LEU A 204 -7.09 0.49 20.01
N THR A 205 -8.19 1.17 19.70
CA THR A 205 -9.54 0.74 20.10
C THR A 205 -10.46 0.74 18.90
N GLU A 206 -11.13 -0.38 18.62
CA GLU A 206 -12.12 -0.49 17.54
C GLU A 206 -13.29 0.49 17.81
N ASP A 207 -13.65 1.27 16.80
CA ASP A 207 -14.69 2.31 16.81
C ASP A 207 -15.66 2.15 15.63
N GLY A 208 -15.89 0.89 15.25
CA GLY A 208 -16.89 0.48 14.25
C GLY A 208 -16.33 0.21 12.85
N ILE A 209 -17.24 0.04 11.91
CA ILE A 209 -16.96 -0.23 10.49
C ILE A 209 -17.23 1.05 9.70
N ALA A 210 -16.24 1.54 8.97
CA ALA A 210 -16.36 2.71 8.10
C ALA A 210 -16.96 2.35 6.74
N VAL A 211 -16.56 1.20 6.18
CA VAL A 211 -17.05 0.70 4.89
C VAL A 211 -17.24 -0.81 4.98
N ASP A 212 -18.44 -1.28 4.64
CA ASP A 212 -18.77 -2.71 4.60
C ASP A 212 -18.68 -3.24 3.16
N LEU A 213 -17.71 -4.13 2.92
CA LEU A 213 -17.39 -4.67 1.59
C LEU A 213 -17.70 -6.17 1.50
N ARG A 214 -18.38 -6.76 2.51
CA ARG A 214 -18.64 -8.20 2.58
C ARG A 214 -19.49 -8.73 1.43
N GLY A 215 -20.29 -7.86 0.80
CA GLY A 215 -21.10 -8.20 -0.38
C GLY A 215 -20.30 -8.31 -1.68
N ARG A 216 -19.03 -7.92 -1.71
CA ARG A 216 -18.20 -7.96 -2.93
C ARG A 216 -17.57 -9.33 -3.14
N SER A 217 -17.39 -9.72 -4.39
CA SER A 217 -16.68 -10.95 -4.76
C SER A 217 -15.15 -10.80 -4.68
N ASP A 218 -14.64 -9.62 -5.02
CA ASP A 218 -13.23 -9.26 -4.91
C ASP A 218 -12.84 -8.88 -3.47
N PHE A 219 -11.55 -8.63 -3.25
CA PHE A 219 -10.96 -8.42 -1.94
C PHE A 219 -10.37 -7.01 -1.82
N PRO A 220 -10.68 -6.25 -0.76
CA PRO A 220 -10.05 -4.96 -0.54
C PRO A 220 -8.56 -5.16 -0.20
N ASP A 221 -7.72 -4.34 -0.82
CA ASP A 221 -6.26 -4.46 -0.71
C ASP A 221 -5.67 -3.15 -0.16
N GLY A 222 -4.74 -2.50 -0.86
CA GLY A 222 -4.22 -1.18 -0.54
C GLY A 222 -5.28 -0.07 -0.56
N MET A 223 -5.04 0.97 0.24
CA MET A 223 -5.95 2.11 0.40
C MET A 223 -5.14 3.40 0.53
N CYS A 224 -5.60 4.48 -0.10
CA CYS A 224 -5.01 5.81 0.07
C CYS A 224 -6.07 6.85 0.43
N GLY A 225 -5.73 7.75 1.35
CA GLY A 225 -6.61 8.84 1.77
C GLY A 225 -6.63 9.96 0.74
N CYS A 226 -7.76 10.62 0.55
CA CYS A 226 -7.89 11.72 -0.41
C CYS A 226 -7.85 13.12 0.22
N GLY A 227 -7.77 13.21 1.56
CA GLY A 227 -7.73 14.49 2.29
C GLY A 227 -9.08 15.21 2.44
N ASP A 228 -10.17 14.66 1.91
CA ASP A 228 -11.52 15.23 1.94
C ASP A 228 -12.53 14.36 2.72
N GLY A 229 -12.04 13.45 3.57
CA GLY A 229 -12.85 12.45 4.27
C GLY A 229 -13.22 11.23 3.41
N THR A 230 -12.65 11.13 2.20
CA THR A 230 -12.76 9.94 1.35
C THR A 230 -11.43 9.18 1.26
N ALA A 231 -11.50 7.91 0.88
CA ALA A 231 -10.34 7.09 0.57
C ALA A 231 -10.60 6.23 -0.67
N ILE A 232 -9.56 6.00 -1.46
CA ILE A 232 -9.57 5.08 -2.61
C ILE A 232 -9.10 3.72 -2.11
N ILE A 233 -9.85 2.67 -2.43
CA ILE A 233 -9.54 1.28 -2.10
C ILE A 233 -9.31 0.52 -3.41
N ALA A 234 -8.16 -0.15 -3.52
CA ALA A 234 -7.89 -1.09 -4.59
C ALA A 234 -8.55 -2.45 -4.31
N PHE A 235 -8.97 -3.15 -5.38
CA PHE A 235 -9.61 -4.45 -5.26
C PHE A 235 -8.83 -5.53 -6.00
N TYR A 236 -8.37 -6.51 -5.23
CA TYR A 236 -7.75 -7.72 -5.72
C TYR A 236 -8.83 -8.73 -6.14
N ASN A 237 -8.98 -8.97 -7.44
CA ASN A 237 -9.89 -9.99 -7.97
C ASN A 237 -9.12 -11.25 -8.43
N PRO A 238 -9.19 -12.38 -7.69
CA PRO A 238 -8.48 -13.59 -8.08
C PRO A 238 -9.09 -14.27 -9.32
N ALA A 239 -10.35 -13.96 -9.66
CA ALA A 239 -11.04 -14.51 -10.82
C ALA A 239 -10.69 -13.78 -12.12
N LEU A 240 -10.86 -14.47 -13.25
CA LEU A 240 -10.77 -13.84 -14.57
C LEU A 240 -11.83 -12.74 -14.69
N ALA A 241 -11.39 -11.54 -15.04
CA ALA A 241 -12.26 -10.42 -15.39
C ALA A 241 -11.56 -9.55 -16.44
N PRO A 242 -12.33 -8.88 -17.33
CA PRO A 242 -11.76 -8.03 -18.38
C PRO A 242 -11.06 -6.77 -17.83
N ALA A 243 -11.35 -6.39 -16.59
CA ALA A 243 -10.72 -5.25 -15.92
C ALA A 243 -10.73 -5.43 -14.40
N GLY A 244 -9.77 -4.80 -13.72
CA GLY A 244 -9.77 -4.62 -12.28
C GLY A 244 -10.49 -3.36 -11.86
N ARG A 245 -10.55 -3.10 -10.55
CA ARG A 245 -11.28 -1.95 -9.98
C ARG A 245 -10.53 -1.30 -8.83
N ALA A 246 -10.60 0.03 -8.79
CA ALA A 246 -10.35 0.82 -7.59
C ALA A 246 -11.54 1.75 -7.37
N VAL A 247 -11.88 2.03 -6.11
CA VAL A 247 -13.13 2.75 -5.80
C VAL A 247 -12.91 3.71 -4.64
N ARG A 248 -13.40 4.95 -4.79
CA ARG A 248 -13.39 5.98 -3.75
C ARG A 248 -14.65 5.90 -2.91
N TYR A 249 -14.48 5.78 -1.60
CA TYR A 249 -15.57 5.74 -0.62
C TYR A 249 -15.51 6.93 0.33
N ARG A 250 -16.67 7.42 0.75
CA ARG A 250 -16.80 8.28 1.92
C ARG A 250 -16.58 7.44 3.19
N LEU A 251 -15.66 7.85 4.05
CA LEU A 251 -15.32 7.11 5.28
C LEU A 251 -16.35 7.32 6.41
N ASP A 252 -17.21 8.33 6.31
CA ASP A 252 -18.26 8.63 7.30
C ASP A 252 -19.56 7.83 7.06
N THR A 253 -19.83 7.47 5.82
CA THR A 253 -21.12 6.93 5.35
C THR A 253 -20.97 5.60 4.61
N GLY A 254 -19.78 5.27 4.12
CA GLY A 254 -19.54 4.11 3.26
C GLY A 254 -20.04 4.29 1.82
N GLU A 255 -20.46 5.51 1.44
CA GLU A 255 -20.99 5.78 0.11
C GLU A 255 -19.90 5.78 -0.98
N LEU A 256 -20.25 5.22 -2.14
CA LEU A 256 -19.44 5.24 -3.35
C LEU A 256 -19.39 6.64 -3.96
N VAL A 257 -18.19 7.13 -4.28
CA VAL A 257 -17.99 8.47 -4.82
C VAL A 257 -17.51 8.45 -6.28
N GLU A 258 -16.54 7.59 -6.60
CA GLU A 258 -15.88 7.52 -7.89
C GLU A 258 -15.28 6.12 -8.08
N GLU A 259 -15.21 5.63 -9.32
CA GLU A 259 -14.62 4.32 -9.67
C GLU A 259 -13.59 4.46 -10.79
N TRP A 260 -12.58 3.60 -10.75
CA TRP A 260 -11.61 3.40 -11.84
C TRP A 260 -11.53 1.95 -12.24
N THR A 261 -11.28 1.70 -13.52
CA THR A 261 -11.06 0.37 -14.07
C THR A 261 -9.67 0.22 -14.66
N THR A 262 -9.06 -0.97 -14.52
CA THR A 262 -7.75 -1.33 -15.09
C THR A 262 -7.92 -2.43 -16.15
N PRO A 263 -8.15 -2.08 -17.44
CA PRO A 263 -8.37 -3.07 -18.51
C PRO A 263 -7.24 -4.08 -18.60
N GLY A 264 -7.59 -5.36 -18.79
CA GLY A 264 -6.61 -6.44 -18.89
C GLY A 264 -5.83 -6.75 -17.60
N SER A 265 -6.19 -6.15 -16.46
CA SER A 265 -5.53 -6.38 -15.18
C SER A 265 -6.55 -6.42 -14.02
N PRO A 266 -7.07 -7.61 -13.66
CA PRO A 266 -8.13 -7.73 -12.65
C PRO A 266 -7.68 -7.54 -11.19
N ARG A 267 -6.37 -7.56 -10.92
CA ARG A 267 -5.81 -7.63 -9.55
C ARG A 267 -5.13 -6.34 -9.19
N VAL A 268 -5.93 -5.34 -8.81
CA VAL A 268 -5.44 -4.04 -8.37
C VAL A 268 -5.00 -4.14 -6.93
N THR A 269 -3.78 -3.73 -6.64
CA THR A 269 -3.15 -3.92 -5.33
C THR A 269 -3.15 -2.65 -4.49
N CYS A 270 -2.65 -1.53 -5.01
CA CYS A 270 -2.56 -0.31 -4.19
C CYS A 270 -2.70 0.99 -5.00
N PRO A 271 -3.44 2.00 -4.47
CA PRO A 271 -3.57 3.30 -5.09
C PRO A 271 -2.56 4.34 -4.55
N LEU A 272 -2.14 5.27 -5.40
CA LEU A 272 -1.37 6.47 -5.05
C LEU A 272 -1.92 7.68 -5.78
N LEU A 273 -2.20 8.76 -5.06
CA LEU A 273 -2.50 10.06 -5.67
C LEU A 273 -1.20 10.85 -5.84
N VAL A 274 -0.97 11.34 -7.05
CA VAL A 274 0.20 12.16 -7.40
C VAL A 274 -0.24 13.45 -8.08
N THR A 275 0.58 14.50 -8.02
CA THR A 275 0.35 15.71 -8.83
C THR A 275 1.27 15.66 -10.05
N ARG A 276 0.69 15.52 -11.26
CA ARG A 276 1.41 15.50 -12.54
C ARG A 276 0.74 16.43 -13.55
N ASP A 277 1.55 17.15 -14.32
CA ASP A 277 1.09 18.07 -15.37
C ASP A 277 0.06 19.10 -14.88
N GLY A 278 0.22 19.57 -13.63
CA GLY A 278 -0.69 20.54 -13.00
C GLY A 278 -2.05 19.98 -12.57
N SER A 279 -2.24 18.67 -12.56
CA SER A 279 -3.47 18.00 -12.13
C SER A 279 -3.18 16.82 -11.21
N VAL A 280 -4.18 16.39 -10.42
CA VAL A 280 -4.06 15.16 -9.63
C VAL A 280 -4.33 13.97 -10.54
N LYS A 281 -3.47 12.96 -10.46
CA LYS A 281 -3.63 11.66 -11.11
C LYS A 281 -3.69 10.56 -10.07
N LEU A 282 -4.38 9.47 -10.41
CA LEU A 282 -4.37 8.24 -9.64
C LEU A 282 -3.45 7.23 -10.33
N ILE A 283 -2.43 6.77 -9.62
CA ILE A 283 -1.61 5.62 -9.99
C ILE A 283 -2.16 4.38 -9.28
N LEU A 284 -2.23 3.26 -9.98
CA LEU A 284 -2.65 1.96 -9.44
C LEU A 284 -1.59 0.90 -9.76
N THR A 285 -1.07 0.23 -8.74
CA THR A 285 -0.30 -1.01 -8.94
C THR A 285 -1.24 -2.19 -9.15
N THR A 286 -0.75 -3.22 -9.87
CA THR A 286 -1.47 -4.47 -10.09
C THR A 286 -0.54 -5.67 -9.98
N ALA A 287 -1.06 -6.89 -9.96
CA ALA A 287 -0.28 -8.10 -9.70
C ALA A 287 -0.65 -9.30 -10.58
N THR A 288 0.31 -10.22 -10.73
CA THR A 288 0.11 -11.55 -11.32
C THR A 288 0.17 -12.68 -10.29
N GLU A 289 0.41 -12.40 -8.99
CA GLU A 289 0.53 -13.39 -7.92
C GLU A 289 -0.64 -14.40 -7.92
N GLY A 290 -0.39 -15.70 -8.05
CA GLY A 290 -1.47 -16.70 -8.07
C GLY A 290 -2.35 -16.61 -9.34
N MET A 291 -1.86 -16.01 -10.42
CA MET A 291 -2.52 -16.01 -11.72
C MET A 291 -2.09 -17.26 -12.49
N PRO A 292 -3.01 -18.14 -12.90
CA PRO A 292 -2.70 -19.23 -13.81
C PRO A 292 -2.22 -18.72 -15.19
N ALA A 293 -1.45 -19.54 -15.92
CA ALA A 293 -0.85 -19.13 -17.19
C ALA A 293 -1.88 -18.76 -18.27
N ASP A 294 -2.99 -19.51 -18.35
CA ASP A 294 -4.11 -19.25 -19.26
C ASP A 294 -4.86 -17.95 -18.93
N MET A 295 -4.89 -17.56 -17.65
CA MET A 295 -5.44 -16.26 -17.24
C MET A 295 -4.49 -15.11 -17.58
N ARG A 296 -3.16 -15.30 -17.46
CA ARG A 296 -2.17 -14.29 -17.87
C ARG A 296 -2.26 -13.96 -19.35
N GLU A 297 -2.48 -14.95 -20.21
CA GLU A 297 -2.69 -14.73 -21.65
C GLU A 297 -3.92 -13.84 -21.95
N GLN A 298 -4.95 -13.93 -21.11
CA GLN A 298 -6.18 -13.15 -21.23
C GLN A 298 -6.11 -11.79 -20.51
N CYS A 299 -5.13 -11.60 -19.63
CA CYS A 299 -4.92 -10.40 -18.84
C CYS A 299 -3.51 -9.85 -19.12
N PRO A 300 -3.23 -9.37 -20.35
CA PRO A 300 -1.86 -9.02 -20.77
C PRO A 300 -1.25 -7.88 -19.95
N GLU A 301 -2.07 -7.05 -19.30
CA GLU A 301 -1.65 -5.92 -18.47
C GLU A 301 -1.59 -6.24 -16.97
N ALA A 302 -1.82 -7.48 -16.57
CA ALA A 302 -1.65 -7.91 -15.19
C ALA A 302 -0.20 -7.70 -14.73
N GLY A 303 -0.01 -7.03 -13.60
CA GLY A 303 1.32 -6.66 -13.09
C GLY A 303 1.91 -5.38 -13.68
N SER A 304 1.13 -4.59 -14.43
CA SER A 304 1.48 -3.23 -14.84
C SER A 304 1.07 -2.18 -13.78
N LEU A 305 1.65 -0.99 -13.84
CA LEU A 305 1.10 0.22 -13.20
C LEU A 305 0.17 0.93 -14.17
N PHE A 306 -0.96 1.40 -13.67
CA PHE A 306 -1.92 2.21 -14.41
C PHE A 306 -1.92 3.65 -13.90
N ILE A 307 -2.33 4.59 -14.75
CA ILE A 307 -2.58 5.99 -14.41
C ILE A 307 -3.96 6.42 -14.92
N ALA A 308 -4.67 7.24 -14.15
CA ALA A 308 -5.99 7.75 -14.52
C ALA A 308 -6.22 9.19 -14.06
N ASP A 309 -7.12 9.87 -14.76
CA ASP A 309 -7.73 11.12 -14.28
C ASP A 309 -8.64 10.87 -13.08
N THR A 310 -8.82 11.89 -12.25
CA THR A 310 -9.71 11.86 -11.08
C THR A 310 -10.45 13.19 -10.91
N THR A 311 -11.63 13.13 -10.31
CA THR A 311 -12.36 14.32 -9.85
C THR A 311 -11.69 15.04 -8.66
N ILE A 312 -10.66 14.46 -8.05
CA ILE A 312 -9.88 15.07 -6.97
C ILE A 312 -9.03 16.21 -7.55
N THR A 313 -9.15 17.41 -6.96
CA THR A 313 -8.45 18.60 -7.46
C THR A 313 -7.18 18.92 -6.69
N LYS A 314 -6.96 18.27 -5.55
CA LYS A 314 -5.77 18.45 -4.71
C LYS A 314 -5.42 17.14 -4.01
N ALA A 315 -4.21 16.61 -4.26
CA ALA A 315 -3.69 15.48 -3.51
C ALA A 315 -3.38 15.91 -2.06
N PRO A 316 -3.57 15.03 -1.06
CA PRO A 316 -3.08 15.29 0.28
C PRO A 316 -1.56 15.46 0.27
N ALA A 317 -1.02 16.23 1.22
CA ALA A 317 0.42 16.31 1.39
C ALA A 317 0.94 14.93 1.82
N ALA A 318 2.01 14.46 1.18
CA ALA A 318 2.69 13.24 1.59
C ALA A 318 3.31 13.43 2.98
N GLU A 319 3.05 12.49 3.88
CA GLU A 319 3.76 12.39 5.15
C GLU A 319 5.18 11.84 4.90
N ILE A 320 6.13 12.20 5.75
CA ILE A 320 7.52 11.75 5.68
C ILE A 320 7.95 11.30 7.07
N VAL A 321 8.58 10.12 7.16
CA VAL A 321 9.10 9.60 8.43
C VAL A 321 10.26 10.47 8.90
N GLN A 322 10.19 10.97 10.13
CA GLN A 322 11.16 11.92 10.68
C GLN A 322 12.42 11.23 11.24
N ILE A 323 12.94 10.25 10.50
CA ILE A 323 14.28 9.69 10.71
C ILE A 323 15.26 10.61 9.99
N VAL A 324 16.21 11.17 10.75
CA VAL A 324 17.26 12.10 10.28
C VAL A 324 18.61 11.41 10.23
#